data_AF-A0A671G2X0-F1
#
_entry.id   AF-A0A671G2X0-F1
#
_cell.length_a   1.000
_cell.length_b   1.000
_cell.length_c   1.000
_cell.angle_alpha   90.00
_cell.angle_beta   90.00
_cell.angle_gamma   90.00
#
_symmetry.space_group_name_H-M   'P 1'
#
loop_
_entity.id
_entity.type
_entity.pdbx_description
1 polymer ?
#
loop_
_entity_poly.entity_id
_entity_poly.type
_entity_poly.pdbx_seq_one_letter_code
_entity_poly.pdbx_strand_id
1 'polypeptide(L)'
;MGSTGSDKDYFQRGSLLWFAVITLSFGYYTWVVFWPQSIPYQSLGPLGPFTQYLVDHHHALLHNGYWIAWLIHIGESLYAMALCKQ
;
A
#
# COMPACT_ATOMS: atom_id res chain seq x y z
N MET A 1 37.67 -25.53 -6.66
CA MET A 1 36.63 -26.47 -6.20
C MET A 1 35.35 -25.67 -6.00
N GLY A 2 34.33 -25.93 -6.83
CA GLY A 2 32.91 -25.59 -6.60
C GLY A 2 32.50 -24.13 -6.45
N SER A 3 32.09 -23.49 -7.55
CA SER A 3 31.02 -22.49 -7.49
C SER A 3 29.73 -23.23 -7.14
N THR A 4 29.21 -23.04 -5.93
CA THR A 4 27.83 -23.40 -5.57
C THR A 4 26.99 -22.13 -5.60
N GLY A 5 26.75 -21.64 -6.81
CA GLY A 5 25.55 -20.84 -7.05
C GLY A 5 24.31 -21.71 -6.87
N SER A 6 23.22 -21.09 -6.44
CA SER A 6 21.84 -21.58 -6.39
C SER A 6 21.41 -22.45 -5.19
N ASP A 7 21.24 -21.83 -4.02
CA ASP A 7 20.19 -22.22 -3.06
C ASP A 7 19.25 -21.03 -2.83
N LYS A 8 18.29 -20.94 -3.75
CA LYS A 8 16.90 -20.46 -3.63
C LYS A 8 16.49 -19.59 -2.41
N ASP A 9 17.10 -18.42 -2.23
CA ASP A 9 16.57 -17.34 -1.36
C ASP A 9 15.36 -16.60 -1.99
N TYR A 10 14.43 -17.30 -2.65
CA TYR A 10 13.33 -16.66 -3.40
C TYR A 10 12.31 -15.93 -2.51
N PHE A 11 12.25 -16.27 -1.22
CA PHE A 11 11.35 -15.65 -0.25
C PHE A 11 12.11 -15.11 0.96
N GLN A 12 13.01 -14.15 0.73
CA GLN A 12 13.51 -13.32 1.82
C GLN A 12 12.40 -12.41 2.36
N ARG A 13 12.29 -12.33 3.69
CA ARG A 13 11.38 -11.39 4.36
C ARG A 13 11.74 -9.97 3.92
N GLY A 14 10.79 -9.28 3.30
CA GLY A 14 10.95 -7.89 2.90
C GLY A 14 11.36 -7.00 4.08
N SER A 15 11.99 -5.86 3.78
CA SER A 15 12.42 -4.91 4.82
C SER A 15 11.26 -4.49 5.71
N LEU A 16 11.45 -4.60 7.03
CA LEU A 16 10.46 -4.14 8.03
C LEU A 16 10.12 -2.66 7.86
N LEU A 17 11.08 -1.85 7.42
CA LEU A 17 10.84 -0.43 7.12
C LEU A 17 9.83 -0.27 5.98
N TRP A 18 9.97 -1.06 4.91
CA TRP A 18 9.04 -1.03 3.79
C TRP A 18 7.65 -1.52 4.20
N PHE A 19 7.56 -2.57 5.01
CA PHE A 19 6.28 -2.99 5.57
C PHE A 19 5.62 -1.87 6.39
N ALA A 20 6.37 -1.19 7.26
CA ALA A 20 5.83 -0.08 8.05
C ALA A 20 5.36 1.07 7.16
N VAL A 21 6.15 1.47 6.16
CA VAL A 21 5.78 2.53 5.20
C VAL A 21 4.51 2.17 4.45
N ILE A 22 4.40 0.94 3.94
CA ILE A 22 3.21 0.47 3.21
C ILE A 22 1.99 0.48 4.14
N THR A 23 2.09 -0.11 5.34
CA THR A 23 0.98 -0.16 6.30
C THR A 23 0.52 1.24 6.72
N LEU A 24 1.43 2.16 7.02
CA LEU A 24 1.09 3.53 7.37
C LEU A 24 0.44 4.28 6.21
N SER A 25 0.95 4.09 4.98
CA SER A 25 0.38 4.71 3.78
C SER A 25 -1.02 4.20 3.48
N PHE A 26 -1.22 2.89 3.62
CA PHE A 26 -2.53 2.25 3.42
C PHE A 26 -3.53 2.64 4.51
N GLY A 27 -3.07 2.75 5.76
CA GLY A 27 -3.87 3.25 6.87
C GLY A 27 -4.29 4.70 6.67
N TYR A 28 -3.37 5.58 6.26
CA TYR A 28 -3.70 6.95 5.89
C TYR A 28 -4.72 7.00 4.75
N TYR A 29 -4.54 6.19 3.70
CA TYR A 29 -5.47 6.16 2.57
C TYR A 29 -6.87 5.68 2.99
N THR A 30 -6.95 4.66 3.84
CA THR A 30 -8.21 4.19 4.45
C THR A 30 -8.87 5.33 5.22
N TRP A 31 -8.09 6.05 6.01
CA TRP A 31 -8.58 7.20 6.77
C TRP A 31 -9.14 8.28 5.85
N VAL A 32 -8.45 8.60 4.75
CA VAL A 32 -8.91 9.59 3.75
C VAL A 32 -10.23 9.17 3.11
N VAL A 33 -10.40 7.88 2.80
CA VAL A 33 -11.58 7.36 2.09
C VAL A 33 -12.80 7.24 3.00
N PHE A 34 -12.63 6.76 4.24
CA PHE A 34 -13.75 6.47 5.14
C PHE A 34 -14.02 7.57 6.16
N TRP A 35 -12.99 8.34 6.53
CA TRP A 35 -13.13 9.40 7.54
C TRP A 35 -12.33 10.66 7.18
N PRO A 36 -12.61 11.27 6.02
CA PRO A 36 -11.89 12.46 5.56
C PRO A 36 -12.03 13.66 6.52
N GLN A 37 -13.10 13.74 7.30
CA GLN A 37 -13.37 14.90 8.16
C GLN A 37 -12.48 14.98 9.40
N SER A 38 -11.88 13.88 9.86
CA SER A 38 -10.94 13.94 11.00
C SER A 38 -9.50 14.18 10.56
N ILE A 39 -9.24 14.30 9.26
CA ILE A 39 -7.87 14.51 8.78
C ILE A 39 -7.48 15.97 8.99
N PRO A 40 -6.38 16.24 9.72
CA PRO A 40 -5.91 17.59 9.93
C PRO A 40 -5.20 18.10 8.67
N TYR A 41 -5.96 18.47 7.63
CA TYR A 41 -5.42 18.97 6.36
C TYR A 41 -4.44 20.13 6.55
N GLN A 42 -4.66 21.00 7.53
CA GLN A 42 -3.76 22.13 7.81
C GLN A 42 -2.39 21.71 8.39
N SER A 43 -2.29 20.55 9.03
CA SER A 43 -1.02 20.04 9.59
C SER A 43 -0.21 19.19 8.60
N LEU A 44 -0.82 18.78 7.47
CA LEU A 44 -0.19 17.94 6.45
C LEU A 44 0.68 18.74 5.46
N GLY A 45 0.81 20.05 5.65
CA GLY A 45 1.55 20.94 4.76
C GLY A 45 0.94 20.92 3.34
N PRO A 46 1.75 20.84 2.27
CA PRO A 46 1.24 20.91 0.89
C PRO A 46 0.36 19.72 0.49
N LEU A 47 0.49 18.57 1.18
CA LEU A 47 -0.35 17.40 0.92
C LEU A 47 -1.78 17.61 1.40
N GLY A 48 -2.00 18.44 2.42
CA GLY A 48 -3.31 18.78 2.95
C GLY A 48 -4.31 19.27 1.90
N PRO A 49 -4.05 20.42 1.23
CA PRO A 49 -4.95 20.94 0.21
C PRO A 49 -5.09 20.02 -1.01
N PHE A 50 -4.05 19.27 -1.37
CA PHE A 50 -4.13 18.27 -2.44
C PHE A 50 -5.11 17.14 -2.09
N THR A 51 -4.95 16.52 -0.92
CA THR A 51 -5.86 15.45 -0.46
C THR A 51 -7.29 15.98 -0.29
N GLN A 52 -7.45 17.20 0.24
CA GLN A 52 -8.76 17.84 0.39
C GLN A 52 -9.44 18.06 -0.97
N TYR A 53 -8.69 18.49 -1.99
CA TYR A 53 -9.23 18.64 -3.35
C TYR A 53 -9.66 17.29 -3.94
N LEU A 54 -8.87 16.23 -3.75
CA LEU A 54 -9.24 14.88 -4.20
C LEU A 54 -10.48 14.35 -3.48
N VAL A 55 -10.61 14.60 -2.18
CA VAL A 55 -11.77 14.19 -1.38
C VAL A 55 -13.03 14.91 -1.85
N ASP A 56 -12.95 16.23 -2.05
CA ASP A 56 -14.09 17.07 -2.40
C ASP A 56 -14.58 16.84 -3.84
N HIS A 57 -13.65 16.75 -4.80
CA HIS A 57 -13.99 16.67 -6.23
C HIS A 57 -13.99 15.24 -6.80
N HIS A 58 -13.24 14.32 -6.18
CA HIS A 58 -12.91 13.02 -6.75
C HIS A 58 -13.10 11.86 -5.77
N HIS A 59 -14.10 11.96 -4.89
CA HIS A 59 -14.40 10.93 -3.90
C HIS A 59 -14.58 9.53 -4.50
N ALA A 60 -15.23 9.43 -5.68
CA ALA A 60 -15.39 8.16 -6.39
C ALA A 60 -14.05 7.58 -6.87
N LEU A 61 -13.09 8.41 -7.29
CA LEU A 61 -11.75 7.96 -7.66
C LEU A 61 -10.97 7.47 -6.44
N LEU A 62 -11.10 8.13 -5.29
CA LEU A 62 -10.47 7.68 -4.05
C LEU A 62 -11.02 6.32 -3.60
N HIS A 63 -12.34 6.13 -3.66
CA HIS A 63 -12.96 4.86 -3.29
C HIS A 63 -12.59 3.73 -4.27
N ASN A 64 -12.64 3.99 -5.57
CA ASN A 64 -12.22 3.00 -6.58
C ASN A 64 -10.72 2.68 -6.47
N GLY A 65 -9.88 3.68 -6.27
CA GLY A 65 -8.44 3.51 -6.07
C GLY A 65 -8.14 2.66 -4.83
N TYR A 66 -8.90 2.80 -3.76
CA TYR A 66 -8.78 1.99 -2.55
C TYR A 66 -9.06 0.51 -2.82
N TRP A 67 -10.14 0.20 -3.53
CA TRP A 67 -10.45 -1.17 -3.92
C TRP A 67 -9.41 -1.76 -4.87
N ILE A 68 -8.93 -0.97 -5.84
CA ILE A 68 -7.87 -1.40 -6.75
C ILE A 68 -6.59 -1.72 -5.96
N ALA A 69 -6.21 -0.85 -5.02
CA ALA A 69 -5.03 -1.07 -4.19
C ALA A 69 -5.16 -2.35 -3.35
N TRP A 70 -6.34 -2.61 -2.77
CA TRP A 70 -6.65 -3.86 -2.07
C TRP A 70 -6.54 -5.09 -2.99
N LEU A 71 -7.10 -5.01 -4.19
CA LEU A 71 -7.03 -6.09 -5.18
C LEU A 71 -5.60 -6.41 -5.59
N ILE A 72 -4.75 -5.39 -5.78
CA ILE A 72 -3.33 -5.59 -6.11
C ILE A 72 -2.62 -6.30 -4.95
N HIS A 73 -2.75 -5.81 -3.72
CA HIS A 73 -2.06 -6.41 -2.57
C HIS A 73 -2.53 -7.84 -2.28
N ILE A 74 -3.84 -8.11 -2.39
CA ILE A 74 -4.37 -9.47 -2.28
C ILE A 74 -3.84 -10.33 -3.43
N GLY A 75 -3.87 -9.83 -4.66
CA GLY A 75 -3.41 -10.54 -5.85
C GLY A 75 -1.94 -10.94 -5.75
N GLU A 76 -1.07 -10.01 -5.36
CA GLU A 76 0.36 -10.27 -5.14
C GLU A 76 0.57 -11.29 -4.01
N SER A 77 -0.21 -11.19 -2.92
CA SER A 77 -0.13 -12.14 -1.80
C SER A 77 -0.55 -13.56 -2.23
N LEU A 78 -1.64 -13.69 -3.00
CA LEU A 78 -2.10 -14.97 -3.55
C LEU A 78 -1.08 -15.54 -4.54
N TYR A 79 -0.52 -14.69 -5.40
CA TYR A 79 0.49 -15.09 -6.38
C TYR A 79 1.78 -15.58 -5.70
N ALA A 80 2.25 -14.87 -4.67
CA ALA A 80 3.38 -15.28 -3.86
C ALA A 80 3.13 -16.63 -3.17
N MET A 81 1.94 -16.83 -2.60
CA MET A 81 1.57 -18.13 -2.02
C MET A 81 1.53 -19.26 -3.06
N ALA A 82 1.05 -18.98 -4.27
CA ALA A 82 1.05 -19.96 -5.36
C ALA A 82 2.48 -20.33 -5.79
N LEU A 83 3.36 -19.34 -5.91
CA LEU A 83 4.79 -19.54 -6.20
C LEU A 83 5.51 -20.31 -5.09
N CYS A 84 5.20 -20.05 -3.80
CA CYS A 84 5.76 -20.81 -2.67
C CYS A 84 5.33 -22.28 -2.66
N LYS A 85 4.23 -22.63 -3.34
CA LYS A 85 3.65 -23.97 -3.34
C LYS A 85 4.11 -24.82 -4.53
N GLN A 86 4.91 -24.23 -5.43
CA GLN A 86 5.44 -24.83 -6.66
C GLN A 86 6.91 -25.23 -6.47
#